data_AF-A0A2J6MUG1-F1
#
_entry.id   AF-A0A2J6MUG1-F1
#
_cell.length_a   1.000
_cell.length_b   1.000
_cell.length_c   1.000
_cell.angle_alpha   90.00
_cell.angle_beta   90.00
_cell.angle_gamma   90.00
#
_symmetry.space_group_name_H-M   'P 1'
#
loop_
_entity.id
_entity.type
_entity.pdbx_description
1 polymer ?
#
loop_
_entity_poly.entity_id
_entity_poly.type
_entity_poly.pdbx_seq_one_letter_code
_entity_poly.pdbx_strand_id
1 'polypeptide(L)'
;MKSLIAAGTLAVVFSAPALCFAQQASNEPLTRAQVRQDLVDLESVGYNPFGSGDATQYPKAIQNAGNRLATKRLAAAKNAQSTYGPDSTGSSESGNPAR
;
A
#
# COMPACT_ATOMS: atom_id res chain seq x y z
N MET A 1 43.30 36.41 -37.82
CA MET A 1 42.19 36.42 -36.84
C MET A 1 42.75 35.96 -35.50
N LYS A 2 42.39 36.66 -34.41
CA LYS A 2 43.14 36.69 -33.14
C LYS A 2 43.20 35.32 -32.45
N SER A 3 44.41 34.82 -32.24
CA SER A 3 44.73 33.72 -31.33
C SER A 3 44.51 34.21 -29.89
N LEU A 4 43.57 33.59 -29.18
CA LEU A 4 43.36 33.83 -27.77
C LEU A 4 43.49 32.52 -27.00
N ILE A 5 44.68 32.39 -26.41
CA ILE A 5 44.89 31.94 -25.03
C ILE A 5 44.60 30.45 -24.79
N ALA A 6 45.65 29.67 -24.97
CA ALA A 6 45.95 28.57 -24.07
C ALA A 6 46.11 29.10 -22.63
N ALA A 7 45.43 28.48 -21.66
CA ALA A 7 45.80 28.29 -20.25
C ALA A 7 44.56 28.34 -19.35
N GLY A 8 44.20 27.20 -18.75
CA GLY A 8 43.08 27.10 -17.81
C GLY A 8 42.84 25.65 -17.40
N THR A 9 43.78 25.11 -16.63
CA THR A 9 43.82 23.78 -16.03
C THR A 9 42.51 23.32 -15.37
N LEU A 10 42.16 22.05 -15.58
CA LEU A 10 41.19 21.24 -14.82
C LEU A 10 41.21 21.54 -13.31
N ALA A 11 40.07 21.89 -12.73
CA ALA A 11 39.82 21.74 -11.29
C ALA A 11 38.44 21.12 -11.06
N VAL A 12 38.47 19.90 -10.53
CA VAL A 12 37.34 19.06 -10.16
C VAL A 12 36.54 19.71 -9.04
N VAL A 13 35.25 19.95 -9.26
CA VAL A 13 34.26 19.84 -8.17
C VAL A 13 33.11 19.02 -8.71
N PHE A 14 33.27 17.71 -8.60
CA PHE A 14 32.16 16.76 -8.67
C PHE A 14 31.15 17.23 -7.62
N SER A 15 30.06 17.86 -8.03
CA SER A 15 28.89 18.00 -7.18
C SER A 15 28.31 16.60 -7.01
N ALA A 16 28.94 15.80 -6.15
CA ALA A 16 28.31 14.63 -5.61
C ALA A 16 26.95 15.11 -5.05
N PRO A 17 25.83 14.46 -5.38
CA PRO A 17 24.64 14.60 -4.58
C PRO A 17 25.00 14.09 -3.17
N ALA A 18 25.41 14.99 -2.29
CA ALA A 18 25.55 14.75 -0.85
C ALA A 18 24.20 14.46 -0.18
N LEU A 19 23.14 14.36 -0.99
CA LEU A 19 21.84 13.80 -0.68
C LEU A 19 21.81 12.29 -0.96
N CYS A 20 22.89 11.57 -0.65
CA CYS A 20 22.76 10.14 -0.40
C CYS A 20 21.95 10.01 0.89
N PHE A 21 20.62 10.13 0.77
CA PHE A 21 19.70 9.74 1.81
C PHE A 21 19.77 8.21 1.95
N ALA A 22 20.85 7.73 2.55
CA ALA A 22 20.83 6.54 3.39
C ALA A 22 20.23 6.88 4.77
N GLN A 23 19.61 8.06 4.93
CA GLN A 23 18.71 8.36 6.04
C GLN A 23 17.50 7.43 5.95
N GLN A 24 17.70 6.19 6.38
CA GLN A 24 16.72 5.29 7.00
C GLN A 24 16.11 5.94 8.27
N ALA A 25 15.92 7.25 8.31
CA ALA A 25 15.35 7.96 9.45
C ALA A 25 13.84 7.63 9.61
N SER A 26 13.23 7.02 8.60
CA SER A 26 11.83 6.57 8.60
C SER A 26 11.64 5.06 8.41
N ASN A 27 12.71 4.28 8.29
CA ASN A 27 12.63 2.82 8.18
C ASN A 27 12.97 2.22 9.54
N GLU A 28 12.06 2.38 10.50
CA GLU A 28 12.11 1.54 11.69
C GLU A 28 12.18 0.07 11.22
N PRO A 29 13.14 -0.72 11.70
CA PRO A 29 13.30 -2.08 11.23
C PRO A 29 12.02 -2.87 11.54
N LEU A 30 11.35 -3.35 10.49
CA LEU A 30 10.16 -4.18 10.65
C LEU A 30 10.52 -5.39 11.50
N THR A 31 9.71 -5.63 12.55
CA THR A 31 9.87 -6.82 13.36
C THR A 31 9.47 -8.04 12.56
N ARG A 32 10.07 -9.20 12.86
CA ARG A 32 9.65 -10.48 12.23
C ARG A 32 8.18 -10.79 12.49
N ALA A 33 7.65 -10.35 13.65
CA ALA A 33 6.25 -10.48 13.97
C ALA A 33 5.39 -9.66 13.00
N GLN A 34 5.78 -8.40 12.73
CA GLN A 34 5.07 -7.53 11.80
C GLN A 34 5.03 -8.11 10.38
N VAL A 35 6.17 -8.57 9.86
CA VAL A 35 6.22 -9.15 8.50
C VAL A 35 5.34 -10.39 8.37
N ARG A 36 5.28 -11.23 9.40
CA ARG A 36 4.38 -12.39 9.40
C ARG A 36 2.92 -11.96 9.41
N GLN A 37 2.58 -10.94 10.20
CA GLN A 37 1.23 -10.39 10.21
C GLN A 37 0.86 -9.84 8.82
N ASP A 38 1.75 -9.09 8.19
CA ASP A 38 1.53 -8.54 6.86
C ASP A 38 1.31 -9.65 5.81
N LEU A 39 2.06 -10.76 5.91
CA LEU A 39 1.85 -11.93 5.04
C LEU A 39 0.51 -12.61 5.29
N VAL A 40 0.09 -12.79 6.55
CA VAL A 40 -1.22 -13.36 6.89
C VAL A 40 -2.35 -12.48 6.35
N ASP A 41 -2.20 -11.15 6.44
CA ASP A 41 -3.18 -10.21 5.93
C ASP A 41 -3.28 -10.30 4.39
N LEU A 42 -2.16 -10.44 3.69
CA LEU A 42 -2.13 -10.65 2.23
C LEU A 42 -2.68 -12.04 1.84
N GLU A 43 -2.39 -13.08 2.60
CA GLU A 43 -2.98 -14.41 2.41
C GLU A 43 -4.51 -14.38 2.60
N SER A 44 -5.02 -13.51 3.48
CA SER A 44 -6.46 -13.31 3.68
C SER A 44 -7.19 -12.74 2.45
N VAL A 45 -6.43 -12.23 1.47
CA VAL A 45 -6.92 -11.85 0.14
C VAL A 45 -6.38 -12.80 -0.92
N GLY A 46 -5.89 -13.99 -0.58
CA GLY A 46 -5.48 -15.02 -1.53
C GLY A 46 -4.17 -14.72 -2.27
N TYR A 47 -3.27 -13.94 -1.68
CA TYR A 47 -1.90 -13.82 -2.16
C TYR A 47 -1.06 -15.00 -1.69
N ASN A 48 -0.35 -15.67 -2.59
CA ASN A 48 0.55 -16.78 -2.26
C ASN A 48 1.95 -16.57 -2.84
N PRO A 49 2.92 -16.04 -2.06
CA PRO A 49 4.26 -15.73 -2.56
C PRO A 49 5.08 -16.96 -2.94
N PHE A 50 4.71 -18.16 -2.45
CA PHE A 50 5.41 -19.41 -2.74
C PHE A 50 4.72 -20.23 -3.84
N GLY A 51 3.55 -19.78 -4.31
CA GLY A 51 2.85 -20.37 -5.44
C GLY A 51 3.47 -19.98 -6.78
N SER A 52 3.40 -20.87 -7.77
CA SER A 52 3.94 -20.64 -9.11
C SER A 52 3.28 -19.46 -9.87
N GLY A 53 2.06 -19.06 -9.48
CA GLY A 53 1.38 -17.90 -10.07
C GLY A 53 2.02 -16.58 -9.63
N ASP A 54 1.81 -16.19 -8.39
CA ASP A 54 2.18 -14.86 -7.88
C ASP A 54 3.70 -14.63 -7.84
N ALA A 55 4.49 -15.68 -7.60
CA ALA A 55 5.95 -15.59 -7.54
C ALA A 55 6.57 -15.13 -8.88
N THR A 56 5.96 -15.50 -10.01
CA THR A 56 6.46 -15.13 -11.34
C THR A 56 6.07 -13.72 -11.76
N GLN A 57 5.14 -13.09 -11.02
CA GLN A 57 4.55 -11.81 -11.35
C GLN A 57 4.99 -10.68 -10.41
N TYR A 58 6.12 -10.84 -9.72
CA TYR A 58 6.68 -9.78 -8.88
C TYR A 58 7.12 -8.57 -9.75
N PRO A 59 6.82 -7.31 -9.34
CA PRO A 59 6.11 -6.90 -8.11
C PRO A 59 4.60 -6.70 -8.30
N LYS A 60 4.03 -6.97 -9.48
CA LYS A 60 2.61 -6.70 -9.78
C LYS A 60 1.66 -7.51 -8.89
N ALA A 61 1.96 -8.79 -8.62
CA ALA A 61 1.11 -9.64 -7.80
C ALA A 61 0.91 -9.09 -6.38
N ILE A 62 2.00 -8.67 -5.72
CA ILE A 62 1.93 -8.11 -4.37
C ILE A 62 1.23 -6.75 -4.33
N GLN A 63 1.39 -5.92 -5.37
CA GLN A 63 0.65 -4.65 -5.47
C GLN A 63 -0.85 -4.88 -5.63
N ASN A 64 -1.25 -5.80 -6.52
CA ASN A 64 -2.66 -6.15 -6.71
C ASN A 64 -3.28 -6.73 -5.42
N ALA A 65 -2.54 -7.58 -4.71
CA ALA A 65 -2.95 -8.09 -3.41
C ALA A 65 -3.12 -6.97 -2.37
N GLY A 66 -2.17 -6.02 -2.32
CA GLY A 66 -2.27 -4.83 -1.46
C GLY A 66 -3.54 -4.01 -1.72
N ASN A 67 -3.90 -3.80 -2.99
CA ASN A 67 -5.13 -3.10 -3.35
C ASN A 67 -6.38 -3.85 -2.87
N ARG A 68 -6.42 -5.17 -3.06
CA ARG A 68 -7.53 -6.02 -2.59
C ARG A 68 -7.66 -6.00 -1.07
N LEU A 69 -6.54 -6.00 -0.35
CA LEU A 69 -6.49 -5.88 1.11
C LEU A 69 -7.02 -4.52 1.58
N ALA A 70 -6.63 -3.43 0.91
CA ALA A 70 -7.17 -2.10 1.19
C ALA A 70 -8.69 -2.05 0.99
N THR A 71 -9.21 -2.61 -0.12
CA THR A 71 -10.65 -2.71 -0.35
C THR A 71 -11.36 -3.52 0.73
N LYS A 72 -10.79 -4.66 1.14
CA LYS A 72 -11.33 -5.50 2.22
C LYS A 72 -11.41 -4.74 3.55
N ARG A 73 -10.35 -4.01 3.92
CA ARG A 73 -10.31 -3.19 5.15
C ARG A 73 -11.32 -2.06 5.12
N LEU A 74 -11.48 -1.37 3.97
CA LEU A 74 -12.50 -0.34 3.80
C LEU A 74 -13.92 -0.91 3.93
N ALA A 75 -14.19 -2.08 3.35
CA ALA A 75 -15.47 -2.75 3.49
C ALA A 75 -15.77 -3.14 4.95
N ALA A 76 -14.77 -3.69 5.66
CA ALA A 76 -14.90 -4.01 7.08
C ALA A 76 -15.19 -2.77 7.94
N ALA A 77 -14.48 -1.66 7.70
CA ALA A 77 -14.72 -0.39 8.38
C ALA A 77 -16.13 0.15 8.13
N LYS A 78 -16.62 0.10 6.89
CA LYS A 78 -18.00 0.49 6.55
C LYS A 78 -19.05 -0.38 7.26
N ASN A 79 -18.85 -1.69 7.32
CA ASN A 79 -19.76 -2.59 8.04
C ASN A 79 -19.78 -2.29 9.55
N ALA A 80 -18.61 -2.03 10.15
CA ALA A 80 -18.52 -1.63 11.55
C ALA A 80 -19.27 -0.32 11.83
N GLN A 81 -19.20 0.66 10.93
CA GLN A 81 -19.96 1.91 11.04
C GLN A 81 -21.47 1.72 10.79
N SER A 82 -21.86 0.86 9.84
CA SER A 82 -23.27 0.56 9.56
C SER A 82 -23.95 -0.23 10.67
N THR A 83 -23.20 -0.97 11.47
CA THR A 83 -23.73 -1.71 12.64
C THR A 83 -24.14 -0.77 13.77
N TYR A 84 -23.69 0.50 13.75
CA TYR A 84 -24.04 1.54 14.72
C TYR A 84 -25.02 2.58 14.12
N GLY A 85 -25.94 2.15 13.26
CA GLY A 85 -27.07 2.95 12.76
C GLY A 85 -28.33 2.69 13.59
N PRO A 86 -29.26 3.66 13.72
CA PRO A 86 -30.43 3.53 14.60
C PRO A 86 -31.26 2.31 14.19
N ASP A 87 -31.75 1.56 15.19
CA ASP A 87 -32.65 0.42 14.99
C ASP A 87 -33.78 0.84 14.04
N SER A 88 -33.76 0.33 12.82
CA SER A 88 -34.92 0.47 11.95
C SER A 88 -36.00 -0.43 12.54
N THR A 89 -36.82 0.14 13.42
CA THR A 89 -38.08 -0.43 13.87
C THR A 89 -38.84 -0.88 12.64
N GLY A 90 -38.83 -2.19 12.37
CA GLY A 90 -39.57 -2.79 11.28
C GLY A 90 -41.04 -2.47 11.48
N SER A 91 -41.61 -1.63 10.62
CA SER A 91 -43.05 -1.41 10.60
C SER A 91 -43.69 -2.71 10.13
N SER A 92 -44.26 -3.48 11.05
CA SER A 92 -45.05 -4.67 10.73
C SER A 92 -46.44 -4.20 10.30
N GLU A 93 -46.71 -4.22 9.00
CA GLU A 93 -48.05 -4.01 8.47
C GLU A 93 -48.81 -5.34 8.46
N SER A 94 -49.79 -5.49 9.36
CA SER A 94 -50.73 -6.61 9.31
C SER A 94 -51.92 -6.24 8.40
N GLY A 95 -52.06 -6.94 7.28
CA GLY A 95 -53.12 -6.71 6.30
C GLY A 95 -54.52 -6.92 6.89
N ASN A 96 -55.42 -5.99 6.61
CA ASN A 96 -56.84 -6.10 6.97
C ASN A 96 -57.65 -6.49 5.72
N PRO A 97 -58.23 -7.69 5.62
CA PRO A 97 -59.20 -7.99 4.58
C PRO A 97 -60.56 -7.38 4.96
N ALA A 98 -60.87 -6.21 4.40
CA ALA A 98 -62.23 -5.65 4.46
C ALA A 98 -63.05 -6.14 3.26
N ARG A 99 -64.01 -6.98 3.62
CA ARG A 99 -65.12 -7.62 2.89
C ARG A 99 -65.82 -6.81 1.81
#